data_AF-A0A7Z8JX84-F1
#
_entry.id   AF-A0A7Z8JX84-F1
#
_cell.length_a   1.000
_cell.length_b   1.000
_cell.length_c   1.000
_cell.angle_alpha   90.00
_cell.angle_beta   90.00
_cell.angle_gamma   90.00
#
_symmetry.space_group_name_H-M   'P 1'
#
loop_
_entity.id
_entity.type
_entity.pdbx_description
1 polymer ?
#
loop_
_entity_poly.entity_id
_entity_poly.type
_entity_poly.pdbx_seq_one_letter_code
_entity_poly.pdbx_strand_id
1 'polypeptide(L)'
;MPQQTRVDVLPIQEVVASASPSAWRDGLVRAQGDAQVTVVLLDGEHRVLTTRATPQPGEPVAVHPVAELLAVGGVWYAARPSV
;
A
#
# COMPACT_ATOMS: atom_id res chain seq x y z
N MET A 1 -6.48 -5.43 -19.18
CA MET A 1 -6.26 -4.84 -17.83
C MET A 1 -5.31 -3.67 -18.03
N PRO A 2 -5.63 -2.44 -17.58
CA PRO A 2 -4.68 -1.34 -17.69
C PRO A 2 -3.38 -1.71 -16.98
N GLN A 3 -2.24 -1.42 -17.62
CA GLN A 3 -0.92 -1.68 -17.07
C GLN A 3 -0.78 -0.83 -15.80
N GLN A 4 -0.81 -1.46 -14.63
CA GLN A 4 -0.69 -0.75 -13.38
C GLN A 4 0.73 -0.20 -13.25
N THR A 5 0.87 1.11 -13.01
CA THR A 5 2.18 1.70 -12.74
C THR A 5 2.72 1.15 -11.42
N ARG A 6 4.00 0.78 -11.40
CA ARG A 6 4.66 0.12 -10.26
C ARG A 6 5.93 0.86 -9.88
N VAL A 7 6.14 1.07 -8.59
CA VAL A 7 7.33 1.73 -8.04
C VAL A 7 7.97 0.82 -7.01
N ASP A 8 9.20 0.38 -7.29
CA ASP A 8 10.00 -0.52 -6.45
C ASP A 8 9.31 -1.87 -6.11
N VAL A 9 8.31 -2.28 -6.91
CA VAL A 9 7.60 -3.56 -6.75
C VAL A 9 8.39 -4.70 -7.38
N LEU A 10 8.70 -5.73 -6.60
CA LEU A 10 9.37 -6.94 -7.07
C LEU A 10 8.38 -7.88 -7.80
N PRO A 11 8.85 -8.70 -8.77
CA PRO A 11 7.99 -9.65 -9.48
C PRO A 11 7.21 -10.59 -8.55
N ILE A 12 7.83 -11.04 -7.44
CA ILE A 12 7.15 -11.90 -6.47
C ILE A 12 6.01 -11.20 -5.75
N GLN A 13 6.12 -9.89 -5.46
CA GLN A 13 5.05 -9.13 -4.81
C GLN A 13 3.85 -8.99 -5.75
N GLU A 14 4.10 -8.76 -7.04
CA GLU A 14 3.04 -8.76 -8.06
C GLU A 14 2.33 -10.11 -8.15
N VAL A 15 3.09 -11.21 -8.19
CA VAL A 15 2.53 -12.56 -8.23
C VAL A 15 1.68 -12.85 -7.00
N VAL A 16 2.17 -12.51 -5.79
CA VAL A 16 1.41 -12.71 -4.54
C VAL A 16 0.14 -11.88 -4.54
N ALA A 17 0.21 -10.60 -4.91
CA ALA A 17 -0.95 -9.71 -4.95
C ALA A 17 -2.01 -10.16 -5.97
N SER A 18 -1.57 -10.70 -7.09
CA SER A 18 -2.45 -11.24 -8.14
C SER A 18 -3.06 -12.58 -7.76
N ALA A 19 -2.32 -13.42 -7.01
CA ALA A 19 -2.77 -14.72 -6.55
C ALA A 19 -3.75 -14.65 -5.36
N SER A 20 -3.73 -13.54 -4.59
CA SER A 20 -4.59 -13.35 -3.43
C SER A 20 -5.29 -11.98 -3.44
N PRO A 21 -6.15 -11.69 -4.44
CA PRO A 21 -6.78 -10.38 -4.58
C PRO A 21 -7.70 -10.02 -3.41
N SER A 22 -8.21 -10.99 -2.65
CA SER A 22 -9.04 -10.74 -1.47
C SER A 22 -8.25 -10.25 -0.24
N ALA A 23 -6.91 -10.28 -0.29
CA ALA A 23 -6.08 -9.83 0.82
C ALA A 23 -5.84 -8.31 0.84
N TRP A 24 -6.26 -7.59 -0.21
CA TRP A 24 -6.26 -6.12 -0.19
C TRP A 24 -7.18 -5.59 0.90
N ARG A 25 -6.68 -4.62 1.68
CA ARG A 25 -7.40 -3.96 2.76
C ARG A 25 -7.44 -2.47 2.49
N ASP A 26 -8.65 -1.94 2.29
CA ASP A 26 -8.84 -0.52 2.05
C ASP A 26 -8.60 0.31 3.32
N GLY A 27 -8.19 1.55 3.12
CA GLY A 27 -7.93 2.50 4.20
C GLY A 27 -7.75 3.93 3.70
N LEU A 28 -7.46 4.81 4.66
CA LEU A 28 -7.15 6.21 4.42
C LEU A 28 -5.78 6.55 4.98
N VAL A 29 -5.05 7.42 4.28
CA VAL A 29 -3.80 7.96 4.81
C VAL A 29 -4.10 8.88 5.99
N ARG A 30 -3.50 8.59 7.14
CA ARG A 30 -3.57 9.43 8.34
C ARG A 30 -2.44 10.45 8.38
N ALA A 31 -1.24 10.04 8.01
CA ALA A 31 -0.05 10.88 8.04
C ALA A 31 1.00 10.38 7.04
N GLN A 32 1.77 11.30 6.50
CA GLN A 32 2.93 11.03 5.64
C GLN A 32 4.16 11.73 6.26
N GLY A 33 5.24 10.97 6.40
CA GLY A 33 6.58 11.44 6.77
C GLY A 33 7.60 10.99 5.73
N ASP A 34 8.88 11.31 5.91
CA ASP A 34 9.92 11.19 4.86
C ASP A 34 9.89 9.88 4.06
N ALA A 35 9.88 8.74 4.75
CA ALA A 35 9.81 7.41 4.14
C ALA A 35 8.75 6.52 4.79
N GLN A 36 7.79 7.12 5.50
CA GLN A 36 6.75 6.41 6.22
C GLN A 36 5.37 6.96 5.90
N VAL A 37 4.42 6.06 5.70
CA VAL A 37 3.00 6.39 5.56
C VAL A 37 2.25 5.67 6.67
N THR A 38 1.48 6.43 7.45
CA THR A 38 0.52 5.86 8.39
C THR A 38 -0.83 5.73 7.71
N VAL A 39 -1.36 4.52 7.63
CA VAL A 39 -2.68 4.21 7.09
C VAL A 39 -3.62 3.79 8.23
N VAL A 40 -4.85 4.27 8.19
CA VAL A 40 -5.97 3.75 8.99
C VAL A 40 -6.81 2.88 8.07
N LEU A 41 -6.84 1.58 8.33
CA LEU A 41 -7.66 0.64 7.59
C LEU A 41 -9.14 0.81 7.97
N LEU A 42 -10.05 0.40 7.09
CA LEU A 42 -11.49 0.61 7.31
C LEU A 42 -12.07 -0.14 8.53
N ASP A 43 -11.35 -1.13 9.06
CA ASP A 43 -11.67 -1.82 10.31
C ASP A 43 -11.09 -1.15 11.56
N GLY A 44 -10.42 -0.01 11.40
CA GLY A 44 -9.81 0.78 12.46
C GLY A 44 -8.37 0.39 12.80
N GLU A 45 -7.79 -0.64 12.17
CA GLU A 45 -6.38 -0.97 12.38
C GLU A 45 -5.46 0.13 11.81
N HIS A 46 -4.42 0.47 12.57
CA HIS A 46 -3.38 1.40 12.13
C HIS A 46 -2.17 0.63 11.62
N ARG A 47 -1.66 1.02 10.45
CA ARG A 47 -0.39 0.50 9.91
C ARG A 47 0.57 1.61 9.59
N VAL A 48 1.82 1.47 10.03
CA VAL A 48 2.94 2.31 9.60
C VAL A 48 3.72 1.54 8.57
N LEU A 49 3.89 2.12 7.39
CA LEU A 49 4.50 1.47 6.24
C LEU A 49 5.71 2.28 5.77
N THR A 50 6.86 1.63 5.64
CA THR A 50 8.01 2.17 4.92
C THR A 50 7.79 2.04 3.43
N THR A 51 7.66 3.16 2.73
CA THR A 51 7.36 3.21 1.30
C THR A 51 7.84 4.52 0.68
N ARG A 52 8.00 4.54 -0.65
CA ARG A 52 8.28 5.75 -1.44
C ARG A 52 7.02 6.43 -1.95
N ALA A 53 5.84 5.89 -1.63
CA ALA A 53 4.60 6.59 -1.88
C ALA A 53 4.58 7.92 -1.12
N THR A 54 4.13 8.99 -1.79
CA THR A 54 3.97 10.31 -1.19
C THR A 54 2.49 10.73 -1.21
N PRO A 55 1.57 9.94 -0.63
CA PRO A 55 0.16 10.28 -0.62
C PRO A 55 -0.14 11.42 0.36
N GLN A 56 -1.25 12.10 0.15
CA GLN A 56 -1.72 13.15 1.07
C GLN A 56 -2.60 12.56 2.18
N PRO A 57 -2.63 13.16 3.38
CA PRO A 57 -3.61 12.79 4.41
C PRO A 57 -5.05 12.85 3.88
N GLY A 58 -5.85 11.84 4.20
CA GLY A 58 -7.21 11.64 3.70
C GLY A 58 -7.30 10.92 2.36
N GLU A 59 -6.18 10.67 1.67
CA GLU A 59 -6.18 9.96 0.39
C GLU A 59 -6.58 8.49 0.57
N PRO A 60 -7.48 7.96 -0.29
CA PRO A 60 -7.86 6.56 -0.26
C PRO A 60 -6.73 5.67 -0.78
N VAL A 61 -6.49 4.59 -0.05
CA VAL A 61 -5.42 3.63 -0.34
C VAL A 61 -5.88 2.20 -0.08
N ALA A 62 -5.17 1.23 -0.64
CA ALA A 62 -5.34 -0.17 -0.26
C ALA A 62 -3.98 -0.78 0.09
N VAL A 63 -3.93 -1.58 1.16
CA VAL A 63 -2.72 -2.28 1.63
C VAL A 63 -2.87 -3.76 1.31
N HIS A 64 -1.88 -4.35 0.66
CA HIS A 64 -1.77 -5.80 0.57
C HIS A 64 -0.72 -6.29 1.59
N PRO A 65 -1.13 -6.82 2.75
CA PRO A 65 -0.22 -7.08 3.87
C PRO A 65 0.80 -8.20 3.56
N VAL A 66 0.42 -9.20 2.77
CA VAL A 66 1.31 -10.33 2.43
C VAL A 66 2.29 -9.99 1.30
N ALA A 67 1.83 -9.26 0.27
CA ALA A 67 2.67 -8.78 -0.82
C ALA A 67 3.52 -7.56 -0.42
N GLU A 68 3.29 -6.98 0.76
CA GLU A 68 3.93 -5.73 1.21
C GLU A 68 3.77 -4.61 0.16
N LEU A 69 2.52 -4.35 -0.24
CA LEU A 69 2.19 -3.31 -1.22
C LEU A 69 1.23 -2.27 -0.66
N LEU A 70 1.38 -1.05 -1.15
CA LEU A 70 0.43 0.04 -0.99
C LEU A 70 -0.04 0.48 -2.38
N ALA A 71 -1.35 0.46 -2.60
CA ALA A 71 -1.98 1.01 -3.79
C ALA A 71 -2.49 2.43 -3.48
N VAL A 72 -2.08 3.40 -4.30
CA VAL A 72 -2.48 4.81 -4.21
C VAL A 72 -2.75 5.33 -5.61
N GLY A 73 -3.93 5.91 -5.86
CA GLY A 73 -4.23 6.53 -7.16
C GLY A 73 -4.03 5.60 -8.38
N GLY A 74 -4.21 4.28 -8.20
CA GLY A 74 -3.98 3.28 -9.24
C GLY A 74 -2.50 2.87 -9.43
N VAL A 75 -1.57 3.36 -8.63
CA VAL A 75 -0.13 2.97 -8.65
C VAL A 75 0.15 2.01 -7.49
N TRP A 76 0.97 0.98 -7.72
CA TRP A 76 1.48 0.10 -6.66
C TRP A 76 2.88 0.50 -6.23
N TYR A 77 3.07 0.60 -4.92
CA TYR A 77 4.36 0.86 -4.27
C TYR A 77 4.72 -0.31 -3.37
N ALA A 78 5.99 -0.70 -3.35
CA ALA A 78 6.49 -1.52 -2.25
C ALA A 78 6.30 -0.77 -0.91
N ALA A 79 5.75 -1.47 0.08
CA ALA A 79 5.37 -0.91 1.37
C ALA A 79 5.53 -1.96 2.47
N ARG A 80 6.63 -1.87 3.21
CA ARG A 80 6.95 -2.82 4.28
C ARG A 80 6.44 -2.32 5.62
N PRO A 81 5.96 -3.17 6.54
CA PRO A 81 5.65 -2.75 7.90
C PRO A 81 6.88 -2.11 8.57
N SER A 82 6.72 -0.90 9.11
CA SER A 82 7.70 -0.30 10.01
C SER A 82 7.43 -0.87 11.41
N VAL A 83 8.36 -1.67 11.94
CA VAL A 83 8.35 -2.14 13.33
C VAL A 83 8.59 -1.00 14.31
#